data_AF-A0A1E7F071-F1
#
_entry.id   AF-A0A1E7F071-F1
#
_cell.length_a   1.000
_cell.length_b   1.000
_cell.length_c   1.000
_cell.angle_alpha   90.00
_cell.angle_beta   90.00
_cell.angle_gamma   90.00
#
_symmetry.space_group_name_H-M   'P 1'
#
loop_
_entity.id
_entity.type
_entity.pdbx_description
1 polymer ?
#
loop_
_entity_poly.entity_id
_entity_poly.type
_entity_poly.pdbx_seq_one_letter_code
_entity_poly.pdbx_strand_id
1 'polypeptide(L)'
;MEDRNNKHEERPHDDEGDGDDGNHHQQQQQQQQHLSQQQHHQRLLDFLDGQQHDNINIKYTTVHHQETRTSEESAQVRSVPLKTGGKALLLKVPGSGNPTFSLFVMSASCQLNSKAIKKELKATKKKNGGIRFATSEELKSITNGLVPGAVPPFGKPLFTTIQDLYVDTSILENERIAFNASSLTDSVLMSVPDYIRIANPTKIFTFSK
;
A
#
# COMPACT_ATOMS: atom_id res chain seq x y z
N MET A 1 -36.55 24.68 67.02
CA MET A 1 -37.60 24.56 65.99
C MET A 1 -37.45 25.80 65.13
N GLU A 2 -36.39 25.86 64.33
CA GLU A 2 -36.37 25.39 62.92
C GLU A 2 -37.44 26.08 62.08
N ASP A 3 -37.02 27.06 61.27
CA ASP A 3 -37.22 27.08 59.82
C ASP A 3 -36.50 28.31 59.22
N ARG A 4 -35.40 28.10 58.47
CA ARG A 4 -35.31 28.02 57.00
C ARG A 4 -35.60 29.35 56.29
N ASN A 5 -34.54 30.00 55.82
CA ASN A 5 -34.54 30.57 54.46
C ASN A 5 -33.11 30.71 53.96
N ASN A 6 -32.62 29.68 53.24
CA ASN A 6 -31.33 29.69 52.57
C ASN A 6 -31.56 30.13 51.11
N LYS A 7 -30.95 31.26 50.73
CA LYS A 7 -30.97 31.78 49.35
C LYS A 7 -30.24 30.80 48.43
N HIS A 8 -30.90 30.35 47.37
CA HIS A 8 -30.22 29.76 46.22
C HIS A 8 -29.56 30.88 45.42
N GLU A 9 -28.22 30.92 45.44
CA GLU A 9 -27.42 31.59 44.43
C GLU A 9 -27.34 30.68 43.21
N GLU A 10 -27.93 31.12 42.10
CA GLU A 10 -27.72 30.54 40.78
C GLU A 10 -26.28 30.81 40.34
N ARG A 11 -25.52 29.74 40.06
CA ARG A 11 -24.22 29.82 39.40
C ARG A 11 -24.43 29.95 37.89
N PRO A 12 -23.70 30.84 37.19
CA PRO A 12 -23.73 30.85 35.74
C PRO A 12 -23.03 29.57 35.22
N HIS A 13 -23.72 28.86 34.33
CA HIS A 13 -23.14 27.82 33.51
C HIS A 13 -22.39 28.49 32.35
N ASP A 14 -21.06 28.57 32.48
CA ASP A 14 -20.17 28.79 31.35
C ASP A 14 -19.82 27.42 30.78
N ASP A 15 -20.39 27.03 29.64
CA ASP A 15 -19.87 25.91 28.84
C ASP A 15 -20.34 26.02 27.37
N GLU A 16 -19.67 26.88 26.60
CA GLU A 16 -19.65 26.78 25.13
C GLU A 16 -18.22 26.96 24.64
N GLY A 17 -17.48 25.84 24.55
CA GLY A 17 -16.17 25.82 23.91
C GLY A 17 -15.68 24.39 23.71
N ASP A 18 -16.17 23.70 22.67
CA ASP A 18 -15.54 22.43 22.22
C ASP A 18 -15.96 22.02 20.80
N GLY A 19 -15.97 22.96 19.85
CA GLY A 19 -16.41 22.71 18.46
C GLY A 19 -15.33 22.80 17.37
N ASP A 20 -14.19 23.45 17.61
CA ASP A 20 -13.28 23.88 16.52
C ASP A 20 -12.00 23.03 16.38
N ASP A 21 -11.55 22.40 17.46
CA ASP A 21 -10.27 21.66 17.50
C ASP A 21 -10.30 20.37 16.64
N GLY A 22 -11.47 19.73 16.52
CA GLY A 22 -11.62 18.48 15.75
C GLY A 22 -11.45 18.64 14.23
N ASN A 23 -11.92 19.75 13.67
CA ASN A 23 -11.85 20.02 12.22
C ASN A 23 -10.43 20.40 11.80
N HIS A 24 -9.74 21.18 12.62
CA HIS A 24 -8.35 21.57 12.41
C HIS A 24 -7.41 20.36 12.43
N HIS A 25 -7.61 19.43 13.39
CA HIS A 25 -6.81 18.21 13.47
C HIS A 25 -7.02 17.29 12.25
N GLN A 26 -8.27 17.13 11.80
CA GLN A 26 -8.59 16.27 10.66
C GLN A 26 -8.06 16.82 9.33
N GLN A 27 -8.14 18.14 9.11
CA GLN A 27 -7.58 18.78 7.92
C GLN A 27 -6.05 18.66 7.87
N GLN A 28 -5.36 18.86 9.00
CA GLN A 28 -3.91 18.69 9.08
C GLN A 28 -3.47 17.25 8.75
N GLN A 29 -4.19 16.24 9.25
CA GLN A 29 -3.90 14.85 8.93
C GLN A 29 -4.08 14.53 7.44
N GLN A 30 -5.15 15.03 6.81
CA GLN A 30 -5.40 14.83 5.38
C GLN A 30 -4.32 15.50 4.53
N GLN A 31 -3.92 16.72 4.90
CA GLN A 31 -2.86 17.45 4.19
C GLN A 31 -1.50 16.73 4.29
N GLN A 32 -1.14 16.26 5.49
CA GLN A 32 0.09 15.47 5.68
C GLN A 32 0.08 14.16 4.88
N GLN A 33 -1.07 13.48 4.82
CA GLN A 33 -1.22 12.26 4.03
C GLN A 33 -1.07 12.54 2.53
N HIS A 34 -1.67 13.62 2.03
CA HIS A 34 -1.53 14.02 0.63
C HIS A 34 -0.08 14.34 0.26
N LEU A 35 0.62 15.11 1.09
CA LEU A 35 2.04 15.42 0.90
C LEU A 35 2.91 14.15 0.89
N SER A 36 2.64 13.21 1.80
CA SER A 36 3.36 11.93 1.84
C SER A 36 3.13 11.12 0.54
N GLN A 37 1.90 11.03 0.05
CA GLN A 37 1.61 10.33 -1.21
C GLN A 37 2.33 10.97 -2.40
N GLN A 38 2.33 12.30 -2.49
CA GLN A 38 3.07 13.02 -3.54
C GLN A 38 4.58 12.73 -3.49
N GLN A 39 5.18 12.69 -2.30
CA GLN A 39 6.60 12.34 -2.14
C GLN A 39 6.89 10.92 -2.59
N HIS A 40 6.03 9.95 -2.25
CA HIS A 40 6.17 8.56 -2.70
C HIS A 40 5.96 8.40 -4.21
N HIS A 41 5.06 9.20 -4.80
CA HIS A 41 4.83 9.24 -6.24
C HIS A 41 6.08 9.75 -6.96
N GLN A 42 6.62 10.90 -6.53
CA GLN A 42 7.83 11.47 -7.13
C GLN A 42 9.02 10.52 -6.98
N ARG A 43 9.23 9.92 -5.80
CA ARG A 43 10.31 8.95 -5.57
C ARG A 43 10.19 7.73 -6.48
N LEU A 44 8.98 7.27 -6.78
CA LEU A 44 8.76 6.18 -7.74
C LEU A 44 9.17 6.62 -9.15
N LEU A 45 8.74 7.79 -9.61
CA LEU A 45 9.10 8.29 -10.95
C LEU A 45 10.60 8.51 -11.07
N ASP A 46 11.23 9.15 -10.08
CA ASP A 46 12.69 9.35 -10.03
C ASP A 46 13.44 8.01 -10.07
N PHE A 47 12.93 6.99 -9.38
CA PHE A 47 13.51 5.64 -9.43
C PHE A 47 13.41 5.03 -10.82
N LEU A 48 12.25 5.14 -11.49
CA LEU A 48 12.04 4.62 -12.85
C LEU A 48 12.90 5.35 -13.87
N ASP A 49 12.96 6.68 -13.80
CA ASP A 49 13.78 7.52 -14.67
C ASP A 49 15.28 7.26 -14.45
N GLY A 50 15.69 7.04 -13.19
CA GLY A 50 17.04 6.67 -12.82
C GLY A 50 17.48 5.26 -13.26
N GLN A 51 16.60 4.44 -13.85
CA GLN A 51 16.99 3.16 -14.46
C GLN A 51 17.52 3.32 -15.89
N GLN A 52 17.52 4.54 -16.44
CA GLN A 52 17.99 4.83 -17.80
C GLN A 52 19.52 4.92 -17.88
N HIS A 53 20.19 3.77 -18.01
CA HIS A 53 21.66 3.70 -18.16
C HIS A 53 22.06 2.57 -19.11
N ASP A 54 23.16 2.76 -19.87
CA ASP A 54 23.85 1.76 -20.71
C ASP A 54 22.98 0.59 -21.23
N ASN A 55 22.37 0.77 -22.40
CA ASN A 55 21.49 -0.20 -23.08
C ASN A 55 20.19 -0.58 -22.34
N ILE A 56 19.88 0.04 -21.19
CA ILE A 56 18.60 -0.09 -20.50
C ILE A 56 17.79 1.19 -20.71
N ASN A 57 16.70 1.08 -21.46
CA ASN A 57 15.72 2.15 -21.66
C ASN A 57 14.36 1.65 -21.16
N ILE A 58 14.02 1.99 -19.91
CA ILE A 58 12.75 1.62 -19.31
C ILE A 58 11.65 2.54 -19.83
N LYS A 59 10.77 1.99 -20.67
CA LYS A 59 9.60 2.71 -21.17
C LYS A 59 8.40 2.45 -20.27
N TYR A 60 7.87 3.52 -19.69
CA TYR A 60 6.63 3.50 -18.94
C TYR A 60 5.72 4.66 -19.36
N THR A 61 4.44 4.52 -19.03
CA THR A 61 3.42 5.56 -19.25
C THR A 61 2.73 5.85 -17.94
N THR A 62 2.51 7.12 -17.64
CA THR A 62 1.70 7.56 -16.51
C THR A 62 0.27 7.83 -16.97
N VAL A 63 -0.69 7.51 -16.12
CA VAL A 63 -2.12 7.79 -16.36
C VAL A 63 -2.68 8.42 -15.10
N HIS A 64 -3.17 9.65 -15.23
CA HIS A 64 -3.94 10.31 -14.18
C HIS A 64 -5.44 10.04 -14.40
N HIS A 65 -6.16 9.70 -13.34
CA HIS A 65 -7.57 9.35 -13.36
C HIS A 65 -8.25 9.69 -12.02
N GLN A 66 -9.59 9.62 -12.00
CA GLN A 66 -10.35 9.73 -10.76
C GLN A 66 -9.99 8.61 -9.78
N GLU A 67 -10.15 8.85 -8.48
CA GLU A 67 -9.85 7.85 -7.46
C GLU A 67 -10.63 6.55 -7.72
N THR A 68 -9.91 5.43 -7.77
CA THR A 68 -10.53 4.10 -7.93
C THR A 68 -10.45 3.31 -6.63
N ARG A 69 -11.55 2.67 -6.26
CA ARG A 69 -11.69 1.87 -5.03
C ARG A 69 -11.59 0.37 -5.28
N THR A 70 -11.84 -0.06 -6.51
CA THR A 70 -11.78 -1.48 -6.91
C THR A 70 -10.75 -1.71 -8.02
N SER A 71 -10.30 -2.96 -8.15
CA SER A 71 -9.35 -3.32 -9.20
C SER A 71 -10.00 -3.24 -10.60
N GLU A 72 -11.30 -3.46 -10.67
CA GLU A 72 -12.13 -3.34 -11.86
C GLU A 72 -12.23 -1.88 -12.33
N GLU A 73 -12.50 -0.95 -11.41
CA GLU A 73 -12.47 0.49 -11.70
C GLU A 73 -11.09 0.93 -12.18
N SER A 74 -10.03 0.51 -11.48
CA SER A 74 -8.64 0.74 -11.89
C SER A 74 -8.35 0.24 -13.31
N ALA A 75 -8.82 -0.95 -13.67
CA ALA A 75 -8.61 -1.53 -15.00
C ALA A 75 -9.36 -0.71 -16.08
N GLN A 76 -10.59 -0.30 -15.78
CA GLN A 76 -11.41 0.50 -16.69
C GLN A 76 -10.79 1.86 -17.00
N VAL A 77 -10.38 2.63 -15.98
CA VAL A 77 -9.79 3.96 -16.19
C VAL A 77 -8.44 3.90 -16.89
N ARG A 78 -7.69 2.80 -16.72
CA ARG A 78 -6.44 2.54 -17.44
C ARG A 78 -6.65 2.01 -18.86
N SER A 79 -7.88 1.67 -19.23
CA SER A 79 -8.21 1.00 -20.50
C SER A 79 -7.38 -0.28 -20.74
N VAL A 80 -7.19 -1.08 -19.70
CA VAL A 80 -6.47 -2.36 -19.77
C VAL A 80 -7.30 -3.51 -19.19
N PRO A 81 -7.05 -4.76 -19.60
CA PRO A 81 -7.67 -5.92 -18.95
C PRO A 81 -7.32 -5.98 -17.45
N LEU A 82 -8.27 -6.42 -16.62
CA LEU A 82 -8.08 -6.57 -15.16
C LEU A 82 -6.82 -7.37 -14.81
N LYS A 83 -6.51 -8.42 -15.57
CA LYS A 83 -5.33 -9.27 -15.35
C LYS A 83 -3.98 -8.54 -15.46
N THR A 84 -3.96 -7.41 -16.18
CA THR A 84 -2.79 -6.52 -16.34
C THR A 84 -2.49 -5.76 -15.05
N GLY A 85 -3.50 -5.61 -14.18
CA GLY A 85 -3.36 -4.95 -12.88
C GLY A 85 -2.36 -5.69 -11.99
N GLY A 86 -1.31 -5.03 -11.54
CA GLY A 86 -0.37 -5.55 -10.55
C GLY A 86 -0.72 -5.04 -9.15
N LYS A 87 -1.30 -5.88 -8.30
CA LYS A 87 -1.58 -5.50 -6.90
C LYS A 87 -0.42 -5.91 -6.00
N ALA A 88 -0.02 -5.01 -5.12
CA ALA A 88 1.02 -5.24 -4.13
C ALA A 88 0.39 -5.47 -2.75
N LEU A 89 0.63 -6.65 -2.16
CA LEU A 89 0.08 -7.07 -0.89
C LEU A 89 1.20 -7.15 0.14
N LEU A 90 1.09 -6.37 1.22
CA LEU A 90 2.05 -6.42 2.32
C LEU A 90 1.64 -7.50 3.31
N LEU A 91 2.43 -8.57 3.42
CA LEU A 91 2.14 -9.69 4.32
C LEU A 91 3.18 -9.79 5.41
N LYS A 92 2.72 -10.06 6.63
CA LYS A 92 3.57 -10.47 7.74
C LYS A 92 3.87 -11.96 7.61
N VAL A 93 5.13 -12.32 7.46
CA VAL A 93 5.59 -13.70 7.31
C VAL A 93 6.40 -14.11 8.54
N PRO A 94 6.06 -15.23 9.22
CA PRO A 94 6.85 -15.73 10.36
C PRO A 94 8.30 -16.11 9.96
N GLY A 95 9.28 -15.74 10.78
CA GLY A 95 10.71 -16.05 10.59
C GLY A 95 11.41 -16.48 11.89
N SER A 96 12.70 -16.83 11.82
CA SER A 96 13.44 -17.41 12.95
C SER A 96 13.82 -16.44 14.07
N GLY A 97 13.67 -15.12 13.87
CA GLY A 97 13.98 -14.08 14.86
C GLY A 97 12.75 -13.23 15.17
N ASN A 98 12.37 -12.35 14.23
CA ASN A 98 11.16 -11.53 14.29
C ASN A 98 10.34 -11.70 13.00
N PRO A 99 9.00 -11.61 13.07
CA PRO A 99 8.19 -11.58 11.86
C PRO A 99 8.54 -10.34 11.02
N THR A 100 8.84 -10.56 9.75
CA THR A 100 9.17 -9.51 8.79
C THR A 100 7.99 -9.29 7.85
N PHE A 101 7.91 -8.09 7.29
CA PHE A 101 6.95 -7.80 6.23
C PHE A 101 7.62 -7.99 4.87
N SER A 102 6.94 -8.70 4.00
CA SER A 102 7.34 -8.93 2.61
C SER A 102 6.22 -8.49 1.69
N LEU A 103 6.60 -7.98 0.52
CA LEU A 103 5.66 -7.55 -0.50
C LEU A 103 5.39 -8.70 -1.46
N PHE A 104 4.12 -8.98 -1.75
CA PHE A 104 3.68 -10.01 -2.68
C PHE A 104 2.92 -9.34 -3.82
N VAL A 105 3.44 -9.45 -5.02
CA VAL A 105 2.85 -8.86 -6.22
C VAL A 105 2.19 -9.94 -7.06
N MET A 106 0.94 -9.72 -7.43
CA MET A 106 0.18 -10.66 -8.25
C MET A 106 -0.82 -9.94 -9.15
N SER A 107 -1.34 -10.65 -10.14
CA SER A 107 -2.40 -10.12 -10.99
C SER A 107 -3.65 -9.74 -10.16
N ALA A 108 -4.28 -8.63 -10.52
CA ALA A 108 -5.45 -8.11 -9.84
C ALA A 108 -6.66 -9.05 -9.98
N SER A 109 -6.74 -9.81 -11.08
CA SER A 109 -7.80 -10.80 -11.32
C SER A 109 -7.69 -12.08 -10.48
N CYS A 110 -6.58 -12.30 -9.77
CA CYS A 110 -6.35 -13.53 -9.02
C CYS A 110 -6.56 -13.32 -7.50
N GLN A 111 -6.65 -14.39 -6.72
CA GLN A 111 -6.75 -14.33 -5.26
C GLN A 111 -5.55 -14.96 -4.57
N LEU A 112 -5.18 -14.43 -3.41
CA LEU A 112 -4.02 -14.91 -2.65
C LEU A 112 -4.23 -16.35 -2.17
N ASN A 113 -3.27 -17.22 -2.47
CA ASN A 113 -3.18 -18.58 -1.94
C ASN A 113 -2.12 -18.64 -0.83
N SER A 114 -2.53 -18.28 0.40
CA SER A 114 -1.61 -18.29 1.55
C SER A 114 -1.04 -19.67 1.89
N LYS A 115 -1.67 -20.77 1.43
CA LYS A 115 -1.12 -22.13 1.61
C LYS A 115 0.12 -22.35 0.74
N ALA A 116 0.08 -21.85 -0.50
CA ALA A 116 1.22 -21.89 -1.41
C ALA A 116 2.42 -21.12 -0.83
N ILE A 117 2.20 -19.91 -0.30
CA ILE A 117 3.25 -19.12 0.36
C ILE A 117 3.86 -19.85 1.56
N LYS A 118 3.01 -20.43 2.43
CA LYS A 118 3.49 -21.18 3.61
C LYS A 118 4.37 -22.36 3.21
N LYS A 119 4.00 -23.08 2.16
CA LYS A 119 4.76 -24.20 1.62
C LYS A 119 6.09 -23.72 1.05
N GLU A 120 6.06 -22.68 0.21
CA GLU A 120 7.25 -22.20 -0.50
C GLU A 120 8.28 -21.59 0.44
N LEU A 121 7.84 -20.72 1.35
CA LEU A 121 8.72 -20.00 2.27
C LEU A 121 9.06 -20.82 3.52
N LYS A 122 8.61 -22.08 3.60
CA LYS A 122 8.73 -22.95 4.79
C LYS A 122 8.27 -22.26 6.08
N ALA A 123 7.32 -21.32 5.96
CA ALA A 123 6.75 -20.53 7.05
C ALA A 123 5.70 -21.34 7.82
N THR A 124 6.07 -22.57 8.21
CA THR A 124 5.23 -23.46 9.00
C THR A 124 5.08 -22.92 10.42
N LYS A 125 3.85 -22.98 10.96
CA LYS A 125 3.47 -22.51 12.30
C LYS A 125 4.44 -23.03 13.37
N LYS A 126 5.49 -22.27 13.68
CA LYS A 126 6.32 -22.47 14.87
C LYS A 126 6.12 -21.24 15.75
N LYS A 127 5.22 -21.37 16.73
CA LYS A 127 4.98 -20.48 17.89
C LYS A 127 4.72 -18.97 17.66
N ASN A 128 4.99 -18.40 16.48
CA ASN A 128 5.05 -16.95 16.22
C ASN A 128 3.95 -16.43 15.26
N GLY A 129 2.78 -17.06 15.24
CA GLY A 129 1.67 -16.67 14.36
C GLY A 129 1.76 -17.23 12.94
N GLY A 130 0.72 -17.00 12.12
CA GLY A 130 0.66 -17.41 10.72
C GLY A 130 0.81 -16.23 9.76
N ILE A 131 0.96 -16.53 8.46
CA ILE A 131 0.90 -15.50 7.41
C ILE A 131 -0.43 -14.76 7.48
N ARG A 132 -0.35 -13.43 7.53
CA ARG A 132 -1.50 -12.51 7.50
C ARG A 132 -1.16 -11.23 6.74
N PHE A 133 -2.19 -10.51 6.32
CA PHE A 133 -2.03 -9.14 5.82
C PHE A 133 -1.51 -8.21 6.92
N ALA A 134 -0.77 -7.18 6.51
CA ALA A 134 -0.55 -6.00 7.35
C ALA A 134 -1.89 -5.32 7.65
N THR A 135 -2.04 -4.78 8.86
CA THR A 135 -3.14 -3.84 9.12
C THR A 135 -2.90 -2.52 8.37
N SER A 136 -3.92 -1.67 8.27
CA SER A 136 -3.77 -0.35 7.66
C SER A 136 -2.71 0.51 8.37
N GLU A 137 -2.63 0.41 9.70
CA GLU A 137 -1.65 1.12 10.52
C GLU A 137 -0.23 0.57 10.29
N GLU A 138 -0.08 -0.76 10.26
CA GLU A 138 1.20 -1.40 9.94
C GLU A 138 1.66 -1.00 8.53
N LEU A 139 0.77 -1.05 7.54
CA LEU A 139 1.07 -0.64 6.16
C LEU A 139 1.51 0.82 6.11
N LYS A 140 0.75 1.73 6.74
CA LYS A 140 1.06 3.16 6.78
C LYS A 140 2.42 3.40 7.45
N SER A 141 2.71 2.71 8.55
CA SER A 141 4.01 2.81 9.24
C SER A 141 5.17 2.29 8.39
N ILE A 142 5.02 1.12 7.77
CA ILE A 142 6.08 0.45 7.00
C ILE A 142 6.40 1.21 5.71
N THR A 143 5.36 1.70 5.04
CA THR A 143 5.48 2.46 3.79
C THR A 143 5.70 3.94 4.03
N ASN A 144 5.70 4.40 5.29
CA ASN A 144 5.82 5.81 5.66
C ASN A 144 4.74 6.69 5.00
N GLY A 145 3.48 6.23 5.02
CA GLY A 145 2.30 7.06 4.71
C GLY A 145 1.35 6.55 3.62
N LEU A 146 1.65 5.44 2.94
CA LEU A 146 0.72 4.90 1.94
C LEU A 146 -0.48 4.21 2.58
N VAL A 147 -1.54 4.07 1.76
CA VAL A 147 -2.79 3.40 2.12
C VAL A 147 -2.94 2.10 1.32
N PRO A 148 -3.79 1.15 1.77
CA PRO A 148 -4.12 -0.03 0.98
C PRO A 148 -4.55 0.34 -0.44
N GLY A 149 -4.05 -0.40 -1.43
CA GLY A 149 -4.32 -0.16 -2.85
C GLY A 149 -3.38 0.87 -3.51
N ALA A 150 -2.75 1.77 -2.77
CA ALA A 150 -1.80 2.76 -3.34
C ALA A 150 -0.36 2.23 -3.45
N VAL A 151 -0.03 1.13 -2.78
CA VAL A 151 1.34 0.59 -2.72
C VAL A 151 1.79 0.11 -4.12
N PRO A 152 2.87 0.69 -4.69
CA PRO A 152 3.40 0.23 -5.96
C PRO A 152 4.12 -1.13 -5.79
N PRO A 153 4.23 -1.94 -6.85
CA PRO A 153 4.77 -3.31 -6.80
C PRO A 153 6.30 -3.36 -6.73
N PHE A 154 6.93 -2.52 -5.91
CA PHE A 154 8.38 -2.43 -5.75
C PHE A 154 8.76 -2.58 -4.29
N GLY A 155 9.89 -3.24 -4.03
CA GLY A 155 10.52 -3.30 -2.71
C GLY A 155 11.57 -2.21 -2.55
N LYS A 156 12.81 -2.63 -2.30
CA LYS A 156 13.97 -1.72 -2.29
C LYS A 156 14.27 -1.21 -3.71
N PRO A 157 14.73 0.04 -3.89
CA PRO A 157 15.06 1.01 -2.84
C PRO A 157 13.88 1.87 -2.35
N LEU A 158 12.67 1.69 -2.88
CA LEU A 158 11.51 2.53 -2.51
C LEU A 158 11.09 2.32 -1.06
N PHE A 159 11.07 1.07 -0.59
CA PHE A 159 10.75 0.72 0.80
C PHE A 159 11.90 -0.04 1.44
N THR A 160 12.67 0.64 2.29
CA THR A 160 13.87 0.08 2.94
C THR A 160 13.55 -0.92 4.05
N THR A 161 12.35 -0.82 4.64
CA THR A 161 11.80 -1.67 5.71
C THR A 161 11.23 -2.98 5.19
N ILE A 162 10.87 -3.04 3.90
CA ILE A 162 10.41 -4.26 3.23
C ILE A 162 11.64 -5.07 2.82
N GLN A 163 11.75 -6.30 3.32
CA GLN A 163 12.94 -7.11 3.10
C GLN A 163 12.90 -7.84 1.77
N ASP A 164 11.76 -8.46 1.46
CA ASP A 164 11.59 -9.30 0.29
C ASP A 164 10.47 -8.81 -0.61
N LEU A 165 10.69 -8.99 -1.92
CA LEU A 165 9.68 -8.85 -2.96
C LEU A 165 9.45 -10.21 -3.61
N TYR A 166 8.24 -10.72 -3.53
CA TYR A 166 7.81 -11.94 -4.19
C TYR A 166 6.83 -11.60 -5.31
N VAL A 167 7.05 -12.18 -6.49
CA VAL A 167 6.17 -11.95 -7.66
C VAL A 167 5.51 -13.26 -8.06
N ASP A 168 4.20 -13.20 -8.28
CA ASP A 168 3.41 -14.35 -8.72
C ASP A 168 3.58 -14.59 -10.22
N THR A 169 3.51 -15.86 -10.64
CA THR A 169 3.59 -16.23 -12.06
C THR A 169 2.50 -15.59 -12.92
N SER A 170 1.33 -15.24 -12.34
CA SER A 170 0.26 -14.53 -13.07
C SER A 170 0.69 -13.17 -13.64
N ILE A 171 1.71 -12.51 -13.06
CA ILE A 171 2.25 -11.28 -13.65
C ILE A 171 2.97 -11.58 -14.96
N LEU A 172 3.71 -12.70 -15.02
CA LEU A 172 4.52 -13.11 -16.17
C LEU A 172 3.69 -13.55 -17.37
N GLU A 173 2.40 -13.83 -17.16
CA GLU A 173 1.43 -14.18 -18.22
C GLU A 173 0.94 -12.96 -19.02
N ASN A 174 1.35 -11.75 -18.64
CA ASN A 174 0.96 -10.50 -19.29
C ASN A 174 2.17 -9.84 -19.98
N GLU A 175 1.91 -9.12 -21.07
CA GLU A 175 2.94 -8.32 -21.74
C GLU A 175 3.29 -7.06 -20.95
N ARG A 176 2.30 -6.51 -20.23
CA ARG A 176 2.40 -5.28 -19.44
C ARG A 176 1.88 -5.49 -18.03
N ILE A 177 2.38 -4.68 -17.12
CA ILE A 177 1.87 -4.51 -15.77
C ILE A 177 1.37 -3.07 -15.61
N ALA A 178 0.20 -2.92 -14.98
CA ALA A 178 -0.42 -1.64 -14.69
C ALA A 178 -0.70 -1.55 -13.19
N PHE A 179 -0.23 -0.52 -12.51
CA PHE A 179 -0.33 -0.44 -11.05
C PHE A 179 -0.50 1.01 -10.58
N ASN A 180 -1.03 1.17 -9.37
CA ASN A 180 -1.13 2.46 -8.70
C ASN A 180 0.27 2.97 -8.32
N ALA A 181 0.53 4.23 -8.67
CA ALA A 181 1.83 4.87 -8.54
C ALA A 181 1.91 5.66 -7.23
N SER A 182 1.88 4.96 -6.09
CA SER A 182 1.87 5.58 -4.74
C SER A 182 0.66 6.50 -4.46
N SER A 183 -0.38 6.38 -5.29
CA SER A 183 -1.59 7.21 -5.31
C SER A 183 -2.77 6.37 -5.83
N LEU A 184 -4.00 6.74 -5.49
CA LEU A 184 -5.21 6.11 -6.02
C LEU A 184 -5.72 6.79 -7.31
N THR A 185 -5.13 7.91 -7.70
CA THR A 185 -5.46 8.71 -8.90
C THR A 185 -4.40 8.61 -9.98
N ASP A 186 -3.25 8.01 -9.69
CA ASP A 186 -2.12 7.97 -10.61
C ASP A 186 -1.67 6.53 -10.78
N SER A 187 -1.52 6.12 -12.03
CA SER A 187 -1.09 4.78 -12.40
C SER A 187 0.12 4.82 -13.31
N VAL A 188 0.95 3.77 -13.22
CA VAL A 188 2.05 3.51 -14.14
C VAL A 188 1.77 2.22 -14.91
N LEU A 189 2.05 2.25 -16.21
CA LEU A 189 2.00 1.10 -17.11
C LEU A 189 3.37 0.87 -17.74
N MET A 190 3.91 -0.33 -17.62
CA MET A 190 5.20 -0.69 -18.23
C MET A 190 5.21 -2.15 -18.71
N SER A 191 6.23 -2.54 -19.47
CA SER A 191 6.39 -3.93 -19.89
C SER A 191 6.71 -4.83 -18.68
N VAL A 192 6.19 -6.06 -18.67
CA VAL A 192 6.53 -7.03 -17.61
C VAL A 192 8.03 -7.37 -17.61
N PRO A 193 8.70 -7.56 -18.76
CA PRO A 193 10.15 -7.80 -18.77
C PRO A 193 10.95 -6.68 -18.10
N ASP A 194 10.61 -5.41 -18.36
CA ASP A 194 11.26 -4.27 -17.72
C ASP A 194 10.95 -4.25 -16.23
N TYR A 195 9.68 -4.41 -15.85
CA TYR A 195 9.27 -4.48 -14.45
C TYR A 195 10.05 -5.54 -13.67
N ILE A 196 10.13 -6.78 -14.17
CA ILE A 196 10.87 -7.86 -13.48
C ILE A 196 12.35 -7.50 -13.35
N ARG A 197 12.95 -6.93 -14.38
CA ARG A 197 14.37 -6.50 -14.36
C ARG A 197 14.62 -5.47 -13.27
N ILE A 198 13.79 -4.44 -13.18
CA ILE A 198 14.03 -3.30 -12.26
C ILE A 198 13.50 -3.55 -10.85
N ALA A 199 12.41 -4.32 -10.70
CA ALA A 199 11.86 -4.69 -9.41
C ALA A 199 12.73 -5.75 -8.72
N ASN A 200 13.48 -6.53 -9.50
CA ASN A 200 14.46 -7.51 -9.05
C ASN A 200 13.92 -8.39 -7.89
N PRO A 201 12.85 -9.17 -8.13
CA PRO A 201 12.17 -9.90 -7.07
C PRO A 201 13.09 -10.91 -6.39
N THR A 202 12.99 -11.02 -5.07
CA THR A 202 13.66 -12.06 -4.27
C THR A 202 13.36 -13.44 -4.82
N LYS A 203 12.11 -13.68 -5.24
CA LYS A 203 11.69 -14.93 -5.88
C LYS A 203 10.42 -14.76 -6.69
N ILE A 204 10.32 -15.52 -7.77
CA ILE A 204 9.10 -15.66 -8.58
C ILE A 204 8.55 -17.08 -8.39
N PHE A 205 7.29 -17.22 -7.98
CA PHE A 205 6.61 -18.51 -7.82
C PHE A 205 5.09 -18.34 -7.76
N THR A 206 4.34 -19.41 -7.98
CA THR A 206 2.87 -19.34 -7.94
C THR A 206 2.36 -19.35 -6.49
N PHE A 207 1.68 -18.27 -6.11
CA PHE A 207 0.94 -18.09 -4.87
C PHE A 207 -0.45 -17.48 -5.07
N SER A 208 -0.96 -17.49 -6.29
CA SER A 208 -2.31 -17.08 -6.65
C SER A 208 -3.21 -18.26 -7.05
N LYS A 209 -4.51 -17.99 -7.14
CA LYS A 209 -5.55 -18.88 -7.68
C LYS A 209 -6.68 -18.07 -8.31
#